data_AF-V2WQU2-F1
#
_entry.id   AF-V2WQU2-F1
#
_cell.length_a   1.000
_cell.length_b   1.000
_cell.length_c   1.000
_cell.angle_alpha   90.00
_cell.angle_beta   90.00
_cell.angle_gamma   90.00
#
_symmetry.space_group_name_H-M   'P 1'
#
loop_
_entity.id
_entity.type
_entity.pdbx_description
1 polymer ?
#
loop_
_entity_poly.entity_id
_entity_poly.type
_entity_poly.pdbx_seq_one_letter_code
_entity_poly.pdbx_strand_id
1 'polypeptide(L)'
;MLQSTSIHWHGFLHKVTNWADGGAFVNQCPIAKGNSLLYEFSVYHQTGTFWYHSHLSTQYCDGLHGTLVIYDLNNPYIDMYNVDDKSTVITLANWYHAKAKTGLSVSYYSYTHPDCTTDESLSKPDSTLINGLGRFRKNGHIELTVIQVEQGKWYVPLISVSSLWLSFMFRYCMHIVNVACQPDYHFWINRHRMTVIKADSILPSAGRNQIVPYLCW
;
A
#
# COMPACT_ATOMS: atom_id res chain seq x y z
N MET A 1 -3.11 6.14 22.37
CA MET A 1 -3.80 5.40 21.30
C MET A 1 -5.23 5.14 21.74
N LEU A 2 -6.18 5.20 20.79
CA LEU A 2 -7.56 4.83 21.04
C LEU A 2 -7.64 3.33 21.39
N GLN A 3 -8.53 2.98 22.33
CA GLN A 3 -8.68 1.60 22.80
C GLN A 3 -9.79 0.83 22.07
N SER A 4 -10.77 1.55 21.53
CA SER A 4 -11.72 0.99 20.56
C SER A 4 -11.10 1.04 19.15
N THR A 5 -11.65 0.26 18.22
CA THR A 5 -11.19 0.24 16.83
C THR A 5 -12.30 -0.16 15.86
N SER A 6 -12.09 0.07 14.57
CA SER A 6 -12.86 -0.52 13.48
C SER A 6 -11.92 -0.66 12.28
N ILE A 7 -12.08 -1.70 11.47
CA ILE A 7 -11.18 -1.97 10.33
C ILE A 7 -11.96 -1.80 9.04
N HIS A 8 -11.48 -0.93 8.16
CA HIS A 8 -11.98 -0.79 6.80
C HIS A 8 -11.10 -1.55 5.81
N TRP A 9 -11.75 -2.19 4.83
CA TRP A 9 -11.12 -2.99 3.79
C TRP A 9 -11.10 -2.18 2.50
N HIS A 10 -10.10 -1.30 2.38
CA HIS A 10 -10.05 -0.27 1.37
C HIS A 10 -10.04 -0.85 -0.05
N GLY A 11 -11.03 -0.44 -0.84
CA GLY A 11 -11.22 -0.83 -2.24
C GLY A 11 -12.18 -2.01 -2.43
N PHE A 12 -12.63 -2.69 -1.38
CA PHE A 12 -13.72 -3.66 -1.52
C PHE A 12 -15.07 -2.97 -1.65
N LEU A 13 -15.93 -3.54 -2.49
CA LEU A 13 -17.24 -2.96 -2.78
C LEU A 13 -18.30 -3.24 -1.71
N HIS A 14 -18.06 -4.20 -0.81
CA HIS A 14 -18.99 -4.60 0.26
C HIS A 14 -20.45 -4.76 -0.21
N LYS A 15 -20.64 -5.36 -1.41
CA LYS A 15 -21.99 -5.61 -1.95
C LYS A 15 -22.78 -6.44 -0.94
N VAL A 16 -23.98 -5.97 -0.59
CA VAL A 16 -24.89 -6.55 0.43
C VAL A 16 -24.28 -6.78 1.83
N THR A 17 -23.07 -6.29 2.09
CA THR A 17 -22.30 -6.48 3.34
C THR A 17 -21.77 -5.15 3.86
N ASN A 18 -22.54 -4.07 3.66
CA ASN A 18 -22.16 -2.71 4.08
C ASN A 18 -21.81 -2.61 5.58
N TRP A 19 -22.39 -3.47 6.42
CA TRP A 19 -22.08 -3.56 7.85
C TRP A 19 -20.62 -3.96 8.14
N ALA A 20 -19.96 -4.64 7.20
CA ALA A 20 -18.58 -5.11 7.31
C ALA A 20 -17.55 -4.12 6.72
N ASP A 21 -18.00 -2.96 6.25
CA ASP A 21 -17.14 -1.97 5.58
C ASP A 21 -16.21 -1.24 6.55
N GLY A 22 -16.54 -1.16 7.85
CA GLY A 22 -15.58 -0.69 8.87
C GLY A 22 -15.62 0.78 9.24
N GLY A 23 -16.34 1.63 8.50
CA GLY A 23 -16.49 3.04 8.80
C GLY A 23 -17.19 3.27 10.15
N ALA A 24 -16.43 3.74 11.16
CA ALA A 24 -16.99 4.02 12.48
C ALA A 24 -18.05 5.13 12.40
N PHE A 25 -19.20 4.88 13.02
CA PHE A 25 -20.36 5.78 13.07
C PHE A 25 -21.04 6.03 11.71
N VAL A 26 -20.64 5.30 10.67
CA VAL A 26 -21.31 5.27 9.36
C VAL A 26 -21.89 3.87 9.13
N ASN A 27 -21.02 2.87 9.10
CA ASN A 27 -21.38 1.48 8.83
C ASN A 27 -21.58 0.67 10.11
N GLN A 28 -20.84 1.01 11.17
CA GLN A 28 -20.86 0.30 12.45
C GLN A 28 -20.45 1.18 13.64
N CYS A 29 -20.80 0.75 14.85
CA CYS A 29 -20.14 1.24 16.05
C CYS A 29 -18.71 0.67 16.17
N PRO A 30 -17.76 1.38 16.80
CA PRO A 30 -16.42 0.85 17.07
C PRO A 30 -16.46 -0.38 17.98
N ILE A 31 -15.58 -1.34 17.71
CA ILE A 31 -15.35 -2.51 18.55
C ILE A 31 -14.74 -2.03 19.86
N ALA A 32 -15.41 -2.30 20.97
CA ALA A 32 -14.93 -1.93 22.30
C ALA A 32 -13.73 -2.78 22.73
N LYS A 33 -12.83 -2.21 23.53
CA LYS A 33 -11.69 -2.93 24.10
C LYS A 33 -12.15 -4.23 24.79
N GLY A 34 -11.42 -5.31 24.54
CA GLY A 34 -11.71 -6.63 25.11
C GLY A 34 -12.85 -7.40 24.43
N ASN A 35 -13.41 -6.87 23.34
CA ASN A 35 -14.44 -7.53 22.55
C ASN A 35 -13.90 -7.92 21.16
N SER A 36 -14.68 -8.71 20.43
CA SER A 36 -14.34 -9.17 19.08
C SER A 36 -15.53 -8.98 18.15
N LEU A 37 -15.22 -8.76 16.86
CA LEU A 37 -16.20 -8.68 15.78
C LEU A 37 -15.65 -9.48 14.60
N LEU A 38 -16.48 -10.32 14.00
CA LEU A 38 -16.17 -11.04 12.77
C LEU A 38 -16.58 -10.19 11.57
N TYR A 39 -15.61 -9.86 10.71
CA TYR A 39 -15.88 -9.28 9.39
C TYR A 39 -16.02 -10.43 8.38
N GLU A 40 -17.23 -10.64 7.87
CA GLU A 40 -17.53 -11.70 6.90
C GLU A 40 -18.17 -11.09 5.66
N PHE A 41 -17.47 -11.14 4.54
CA PHE A 41 -17.95 -10.64 3.26
C PHE A 41 -17.27 -11.37 2.10
N SER A 42 -17.92 -11.34 0.93
CA SER A 42 -17.35 -11.84 -0.32
C SER A 42 -16.61 -10.73 -1.06
N VAL A 43 -15.55 -11.10 -1.77
CA VAL A 43 -14.78 -10.17 -2.62
C VAL A 43 -15.43 -9.94 -4.00
N TYR A 44 -16.57 -10.59 -4.32
CA TYR A 44 -17.38 -10.39 -5.53
C TYR A 44 -16.56 -10.23 -6.84
N HIS A 45 -15.62 -11.15 -7.08
CA HIS A 45 -14.72 -11.19 -8.25
C HIS A 45 -13.67 -10.07 -8.33
N GLN A 46 -13.50 -9.27 -7.29
CA GLN A 46 -12.42 -8.29 -7.22
C GLN A 46 -11.07 -8.98 -7.03
N THR A 47 -10.08 -8.61 -7.84
CA THR A 47 -8.70 -9.11 -7.74
C THR A 47 -7.72 -7.94 -7.87
N GLY A 48 -6.57 -8.02 -7.21
CA GLY A 48 -5.58 -6.94 -7.21
C GLY A 48 -5.03 -6.60 -5.84
N THR A 49 -4.51 -5.39 -5.75
CA THR A 49 -3.81 -4.88 -4.56
C THR A 49 -4.75 -3.98 -3.78
N PHE A 50 -5.04 -4.38 -2.55
CA PHE A 50 -5.88 -3.66 -1.60
C PHE A 50 -5.08 -3.41 -0.33
N TRP A 51 -5.71 -2.76 0.63
CA TRP A 51 -5.15 -2.58 1.96
C TRP A 51 -6.27 -2.47 2.97
N TYR A 52 -5.94 -2.65 4.24
CA TYR A 52 -6.86 -2.41 5.34
C TYR A 52 -6.24 -1.40 6.29
N HIS A 53 -7.10 -0.65 6.98
CA HIS A 53 -6.66 0.30 7.98
C HIS A 53 -7.73 0.54 9.04
N SER A 54 -7.32 1.08 10.19
CA SER A 54 -8.30 1.58 11.15
C SER A 54 -9.14 2.68 10.49
N HIS A 55 -10.46 2.58 10.64
CA HIS A 55 -11.38 3.62 10.18
C HIS A 55 -12.10 4.31 11.35
N LEU A 56 -11.38 4.42 12.47
CA LEU A 56 -11.79 5.18 13.65
C LEU A 56 -10.86 6.37 13.89
N SER A 57 -11.36 7.58 13.60
CA SER A 57 -10.60 8.83 13.77
C SER A 57 -9.23 8.74 13.06
N THR A 58 -8.17 9.24 13.67
CA THR A 58 -6.79 9.20 13.13
C THR A 58 -5.99 7.97 13.59
N GLN A 59 -6.65 6.90 14.05
CA GLN A 59 -5.97 5.74 14.64
C GLN A 59 -5.09 4.98 13.64
N TYR A 60 -5.39 4.98 12.34
CA TYR A 60 -4.52 4.31 11.38
C TYR A 60 -3.14 4.99 11.28
N CYS A 61 -3.08 6.31 11.51
CA CYS A 61 -1.83 7.06 11.56
C CYS A 61 -0.95 6.67 12.76
N ASP A 62 -1.53 6.05 13.80
CA ASP A 62 -0.79 5.45 14.92
C ASP A 62 -0.22 4.04 14.55
N GLY A 63 -0.41 3.56 13.32
CA GLY A 63 0.21 2.34 12.79
C GLY A 63 -0.73 1.17 12.49
N LEU A 64 -2.05 1.33 12.62
CA LEU A 64 -3.01 0.26 12.32
C LEU A 64 -3.40 0.28 10.83
N HIS A 65 -2.58 -0.37 10.01
CA HIS A 65 -2.80 -0.59 8.59
C HIS A 65 -1.98 -1.79 8.07
N GLY A 66 -2.35 -2.32 6.90
CA GLY A 66 -1.62 -3.40 6.25
C GLY A 66 -2.12 -3.67 4.83
N THR A 67 -1.36 -4.43 4.05
CA THR A 67 -1.69 -4.76 2.66
C THR A 67 -2.52 -6.04 2.58
N LEU A 68 -3.40 -6.10 1.58
CA LEU A 68 -4.15 -7.29 1.22
C LEU A 68 -4.07 -7.49 -0.29
N VAL A 69 -3.59 -8.64 -0.75
CA VAL A 69 -3.51 -8.98 -2.18
C VAL A 69 -4.48 -10.11 -2.47
N ILE A 70 -5.37 -9.89 -3.45
CA ILE A 70 -6.26 -10.92 -3.97
C ILE A 70 -5.74 -11.36 -5.34
N TYR A 71 -5.13 -12.54 -5.40
CA TYR A 71 -4.58 -13.10 -6.62
C TYR A 71 -5.66 -13.55 -7.61
N ASP A 72 -5.36 -13.41 -8.90
CA ASP A 72 -6.21 -13.86 -10.00
C ASP A 72 -5.50 -14.96 -10.79
N LEU A 73 -6.10 -16.14 -10.81
CA LEU A 73 -5.58 -17.27 -11.59
C LEU A 73 -5.68 -17.04 -13.10
N ASN A 74 -6.54 -16.11 -13.54
CA ASN A 74 -6.76 -15.75 -14.93
C ASN A 74 -6.20 -14.36 -15.26
N ASN A 75 -5.19 -13.90 -14.52
CA ASN A 75 -4.57 -12.59 -14.75
C ASN A 75 -4.02 -12.49 -16.18
N PRO A 76 -4.49 -11.54 -17.01
CA PRO A 76 -4.01 -11.39 -18.39
C PRO A 76 -2.54 -10.98 -18.50
N TYR A 77 -1.91 -10.56 -17.40
CA TYR A 77 -0.51 -10.16 -17.34
C TYR A 77 0.39 -11.21 -16.67
N ILE A 78 -0.10 -12.43 -16.41
CA ILE A 78 0.67 -13.48 -15.71
C ILE A 78 2.01 -13.78 -16.39
N ASP A 79 2.07 -13.72 -17.72
CA ASP A 79 3.28 -13.98 -18.51
C ASP A 79 4.30 -12.83 -18.49
N MET A 80 3.98 -11.69 -17.85
CA MET A 80 4.88 -10.54 -17.78
C MET A 80 5.91 -10.65 -16.65
N TYR A 81 5.71 -11.54 -15.68
CA TYR A 81 6.57 -11.70 -14.51
C TYR A 81 6.76 -13.17 -14.13
N ASN A 82 7.76 -13.44 -13.28
CA ASN A 82 8.09 -14.77 -12.77
C ASN A 82 7.87 -14.87 -11.26
N VAL A 83 7.92 -13.74 -10.56
CA VAL A 83 7.78 -13.67 -9.10
C VAL A 83 6.70 -12.67 -8.75
N ASP A 84 5.68 -13.16 -8.05
CA ASP A 84 4.60 -12.40 -7.45
C ASP A 84 4.20 -13.09 -6.14
N ASP A 85 4.74 -12.60 -5.03
CA ASP A 85 4.51 -13.15 -3.70
C ASP A 85 4.70 -12.07 -2.63
N LYS A 86 4.71 -12.45 -1.35
CA LYS A 86 4.87 -11.52 -0.23
C LYS A 86 6.13 -10.64 -0.34
N SER A 87 7.21 -11.14 -0.95
CA SER A 87 8.47 -10.40 -1.10
C SER A 87 8.39 -9.23 -2.08
N THR A 88 7.39 -9.23 -2.97
CA THR A 88 7.18 -8.17 -3.95
C THR A 88 6.19 -7.10 -3.50
N VAL A 89 5.66 -7.21 -2.28
CA VAL A 89 4.80 -6.19 -1.66
C VAL A 89 5.65 -5.06 -1.06
N ILE A 90 5.33 -3.82 -1.43
CA ILE A 90 6.01 -2.61 -0.99
C ILE A 90 4.97 -1.65 -0.41
N THR A 91 4.99 -1.45 0.91
CA THR A 91 4.20 -0.42 1.58
C THR A 91 5.00 0.85 1.75
N LEU A 92 4.36 1.97 1.45
CA LEU A 92 4.87 3.31 1.69
C LEU A 92 4.03 3.93 2.81
N ALA A 93 4.67 4.25 3.93
CA ALA A 93 4.00 4.83 5.08
C ALA A 93 4.80 6.01 5.62
N ASN A 94 4.11 6.93 6.28
CA ASN A 94 4.75 7.98 7.05
C ASN A 94 4.65 7.66 8.55
N TRP A 95 5.66 8.11 9.30
CA TRP A 95 5.73 7.86 10.73
C TRP A 95 5.87 9.17 11.50
N TYR A 96 5.14 9.25 12.60
CA TYR A 96 5.17 10.36 13.54
C TYR A 96 5.66 9.86 14.90
N HIS A 97 6.59 10.58 15.52
CA HIS A 97 6.97 10.33 16.91
C HIS A 97 5.87 10.78 17.88
N ALA A 98 5.08 11.79 17.48
CA ALA A 98 3.90 12.23 18.22
C ALA A 98 2.71 11.31 17.93
N LYS A 99 1.91 11.01 18.96
CA LYS A 99 0.67 10.23 18.80
C LYS A 99 -0.34 11.05 18.00
N ALA A 100 -1.16 10.39 17.17
CA ALA A 100 -2.09 11.04 16.26
C ALA A 100 -3.08 11.98 16.99
N LYS A 101 -3.64 11.54 18.13
CA LYS A 101 -4.58 12.35 18.94
C LYS A 101 -3.94 13.60 19.59
N THR A 102 -2.62 13.70 19.63
CA THR A 102 -1.91 14.85 20.21
C THR A 102 -1.20 15.70 19.17
N GLY A 103 -0.66 15.07 18.13
CA GLY A 103 0.13 15.74 17.08
C GLY A 103 -0.67 16.10 15.83
N LEU A 104 -1.61 15.25 15.40
CA LEU A 104 -2.33 15.41 14.13
C LEU A 104 -3.70 16.08 14.30
N SER A 105 -4.39 15.88 15.42
CA SER A 105 -5.71 16.48 15.65
C SER A 105 -5.70 18.00 15.81
N VAL A 106 -4.55 18.60 16.11
CA VAL A 106 -4.40 20.06 16.21
C VAL A 106 -4.33 20.70 14.83
N SER A 107 -3.82 19.99 13.81
CA SER A 107 -3.56 20.57 12.50
C SER A 107 -4.76 20.55 11.53
N TYR A 108 -5.83 19.82 11.85
CA TYR A 108 -7.03 19.77 11.01
C TYR A 108 -7.96 20.98 11.23
N TYR A 109 -7.86 21.65 12.39
CA TYR A 109 -8.73 22.79 12.75
C TYR A 109 -8.26 24.15 12.20
N SER A 110 -7.08 24.26 11.60
CA SER A 110 -6.59 25.52 11.01
C SER A 110 -7.15 25.80 9.61
N TYR A 111 -7.71 24.80 8.91
CA TYR A 111 -8.18 24.95 7.52
C TYR A 111 -9.45 25.78 7.32
N THR A 112 -10.19 26.12 8.38
CA THR A 112 -11.43 26.92 8.27
C THR A 112 -11.22 28.42 8.47
N HIS A 113 -9.98 28.89 8.63
CA HIS A 113 -9.67 30.32 8.71
C HIS A 113 -9.31 30.91 7.34
N PRO A 114 -9.96 32.00 6.88
CA PRO A 114 -9.72 32.62 5.57
C PRO A 114 -8.32 33.20 5.37
N ASP A 115 -7.52 33.31 6.45
CA ASP A 115 -6.23 33.99 6.47
C ASP A 115 -5.03 33.03 6.44
N CYS A 116 -5.19 31.83 5.87
CA CYS A 116 -4.12 30.84 5.76
C CYS A 116 -3.03 31.26 4.75
N THR A 117 -2.17 32.17 5.17
CA THR A 117 -0.75 32.09 4.79
C THR A 117 -0.23 30.69 5.15
N THR A 118 0.63 30.14 4.31
CA THR A 118 1.20 28.79 4.38
C THR A 118 1.70 28.43 5.78
N ASP A 119 0.82 27.93 6.65
CA ASP A 119 1.21 27.58 8.00
C ASP A 119 1.89 26.21 7.94
N GLU A 120 3.19 26.22 8.18
CA GLU A 120 4.04 25.02 8.32
C GLU A 120 3.67 24.16 9.55
N SER A 121 2.47 24.36 10.13
CA SER A 121 1.99 23.74 11.36
C SER A 121 1.40 22.34 11.17
N LEU A 122 1.22 21.87 9.93
CA LEU A 122 1.07 20.44 9.66
C LEU A 122 2.34 19.74 10.13
N SER A 123 2.21 18.93 11.20
CA SER A 123 3.31 18.11 11.67
C SER A 123 3.84 17.32 10.49
N LYS A 124 5.04 17.66 10.01
CA LYS A 124 5.70 16.89 8.96
C LYS A 124 6.02 15.52 9.55
N PRO A 125 5.84 14.42 8.79
CA PRO A 125 6.22 13.12 9.29
C PRO A 125 7.71 13.11 9.62
N ASP A 126 8.05 12.50 10.74
CA ASP A 126 9.44 12.36 11.19
C ASP A 126 10.22 11.43 10.25
N SER A 127 9.56 10.43 9.67
CA SER A 127 10.20 9.46 8.78
C SER A 127 9.25 8.91 7.73
N THR A 128 9.81 8.55 6.59
CA THR A 128 9.17 7.66 5.62
C THR A 128 9.58 6.23 5.93
N LEU A 129 8.62 5.32 5.96
CA LEU A 129 8.81 3.89 6.13
C LEU A 129 8.52 3.20 4.80
N ILE A 130 9.42 2.31 4.39
CA ILE A 130 9.19 1.32 3.34
C ILE A 130 9.11 -0.03 4.03
N ASN A 131 8.00 -0.76 3.89
CA ASN A 131 7.76 -2.03 4.61
C ASN A 131 8.04 -1.95 6.12
N GLY A 132 7.68 -0.81 6.74
CA GLY A 132 7.80 -0.58 8.18
C GLY A 132 9.17 -0.11 8.67
N LEU A 133 10.18 -0.02 7.81
CA LEU A 133 11.52 0.47 8.17
C LEU A 133 11.84 1.80 7.50
N GLY A 134 12.46 2.71 8.24
CA GLY A 134 12.84 4.03 7.79
C GLY A 134 13.83 4.70 8.73
N ARG A 135 14.46 5.78 8.28
CA ARG A 135 15.46 6.52 9.05
C ARG A 135 14.93 7.89 9.47
N PHE A 136 15.21 8.23 10.72
CA PHE A 136 15.03 9.57 11.25
C PHE A 136 16.37 10.29 11.33
N ARG A 137 16.40 11.57 10.96
CA ARG A 137 17.63 12.39 10.88
C ARG A 137 18.52 12.35 12.12
N LYS A 138 17.96 12.12 13.32
CA LYS A 138 18.70 12.11 14.60
C LYS A 138 19.16 10.73 15.07
N ASN A 139 18.62 9.65 14.53
CA ASN A 139 19.01 8.29 14.91
C ASN A 139 19.94 7.75 13.82
N GLY A 140 21.17 7.37 14.18
CA GLY A 140 22.25 7.00 13.25
C GLY A 140 21.93 5.87 12.26
N HIS A 141 22.68 4.76 12.32
CA HIS A 141 22.49 3.66 11.37
C HIS A 141 21.35 2.73 11.83
N ILE A 142 20.13 3.03 11.39
CA ILE A 142 19.00 2.09 11.44
C ILE A 142 18.98 1.28 10.13
N GLU A 143 18.69 -0.01 10.23
CA GLU A 143 18.47 -0.89 9.09
C GLU A 143 17.30 -0.40 8.23
N LEU A 144 17.44 -0.55 6.92
CA LEU A 144 16.39 -0.24 5.96
C LEU A 144 15.83 -1.56 5.42
N THR A 145 14.60 -1.50 4.92
CA THR A 145 14.04 -2.62 4.16
C THR A 145 14.94 -2.94 2.98
N VAL A 146 15.31 -4.22 2.88
CA VAL A 146 16.02 -4.77 1.72
C VAL A 146 15.10 -5.73 1.00
N ILE A 147 14.77 -5.39 -0.24
CA ILE A 147 14.03 -6.28 -1.15
C ILE A 147 15.07 -7.04 -1.94
N GLN A 148 15.20 -8.34 -1.65
CA GLN A 148 16.14 -9.21 -2.34
C GLN A 148 15.56 -9.58 -3.71
N VAL A 149 16.37 -9.41 -4.75
CA VAL A 149 16.01 -9.78 -6.12
C VAL A 149 17.15 -10.61 -6.72
N GLU A 150 16.78 -11.59 -7.52
CA GLU A 150 17.73 -12.43 -8.25
C GLU A 150 18.14 -11.73 -9.54
N GLN A 151 19.42 -11.40 -9.63
CA GLN A 151 20.01 -10.84 -10.84
C GLN A 151 20.46 -11.99 -11.75
N GLY A 152 19.73 -12.29 -12.82
CA GLY A 152 20.20 -13.33 -13.75
C GLY A 152 19.20 -13.81 -14.80
N LYS A 153 19.74 -14.60 -15.73
CA LYS A 153 19.00 -15.32 -16.78
C LYS A 153 18.74 -16.74 -16.28
N TRP A 154 17.50 -17.20 -16.25
CA TRP A 154 17.22 -18.63 -16.11
C TRP A 154 17.13 -19.24 -17.51
N TYR A 155 17.76 -20.41 -17.68
CA TYR A 155 17.77 -21.15 -18.94
C TYR A 155 16.86 -22.37 -18.78
N VAL A 156 15.91 -22.56 -19.69
CA VAL A 156 15.21 -23.84 -19.84
C VAL A 156 16.11 -24.77 -20.66
N PRO A 157 16.46 -25.98 -20.21
CA PRO A 157 17.07 -26.96 -21.10
C PRO A 157 16.01 -27.42 -22.10
N LEU A 158 15.98 -26.81 -23.29
CA LEU A 158 15.31 -27.41 -24.43
C LEU A 158 16.06 -28.68 -24.77
N ILE A 159 15.37 -29.82 -24.64
CA ILE A 159 15.84 -31.13 -25.05
C ILE A 159 16.36 -31.02 -26.49
N SER A 160 17.67 -31.20 -26.65
CA SER A 160 18.37 -31.59 -27.88
C SER A 160 17.91 -30.94 -29.19
N VAL A 161 18.09 -29.63 -29.33
CA VAL A 161 18.49 -29.05 -30.63
C VAL A 161 19.39 -27.85 -30.37
N SER A 162 20.59 -27.92 -30.95
CA SER A 162 21.66 -26.93 -30.84
C SER A 162 21.17 -25.50 -31.10
N SER A 163 21.57 -24.59 -30.20
CA SER A 163 21.77 -23.15 -30.46
C SER A 163 20.60 -22.17 -30.25
N LEU A 164 19.66 -22.43 -29.34
CA LEU A 164 18.70 -21.41 -28.87
C LEU A 164 18.75 -21.26 -27.35
N TRP A 165 19.72 -20.48 -26.88
CA TRP A 165 19.78 -20.04 -25.48
C TRP A 165 18.77 -18.92 -25.25
N LEU A 166 17.53 -19.27 -24.91
CA LEU A 166 16.56 -18.29 -24.40
C LEU A 166 16.99 -17.85 -23.00
N SER A 167 17.50 -16.63 -22.97
CA SER A 167 17.85 -15.91 -21.77
C SER A 167 16.59 -15.32 -21.15
N PHE A 168 15.93 -16.02 -20.23
CA PHE A 168 14.79 -15.45 -19.51
C PHE A 168 15.28 -14.65 -18.30
N MET A 169 15.15 -13.33 -18.35
CA MET A 169 15.46 -12.44 -17.24
C MET A 169 14.34 -12.53 -16.19
N PHE A 170 14.68 -12.65 -14.90
CA PHE A 170 13.69 -12.60 -13.82
C PHE A 170 12.94 -11.26 -13.86
N ARG A 171 11.61 -11.34 -13.81
CA ARG A 171 10.70 -10.19 -13.75
C ARG A 171 9.82 -10.32 -12.52
N TYR A 172 9.62 -9.20 -11.82
CA TYR A 172 8.90 -9.14 -10.55
C TYR A 172 7.64 -8.28 -10.68
N CYS A 173 6.51 -8.76 -10.17
CA CYS A 173 5.29 -7.97 -10.02
C CYS A 173 5.33 -7.26 -8.66
N MET A 174 5.69 -5.97 -8.65
CA MET A 174 5.77 -5.20 -7.41
C MET A 174 4.42 -4.58 -7.05
N HIS A 175 3.90 -4.91 -5.87
CA HIS A 175 2.65 -4.36 -5.32
C HIS A 175 2.96 -3.14 -4.45
N ILE A 176 2.91 -1.94 -5.04
CA ILE A 176 3.19 -0.68 -4.33
C ILE A 176 1.89 -0.16 -3.71
N VAL A 177 1.90 0.05 -2.39
CA VAL A 177 0.71 0.47 -1.63
C VAL A 177 1.05 1.68 -0.77
N ASN A 178 0.40 2.81 -1.04
CA ASN A 178 0.47 3.96 -0.13
C ASN A 178 -0.50 3.75 1.03
N VAL A 179 0.03 3.64 2.24
CA VAL A 179 -0.74 3.51 3.49
C VAL A 179 -0.49 4.70 4.42
N ALA A 180 0.07 5.79 3.87
CA ALA A 180 0.38 6.98 4.63
C ALA A 180 -0.87 7.77 5.00
N CYS A 181 -0.77 8.47 6.13
CA CYS A 181 -1.82 9.32 6.68
C CYS A 181 -1.95 10.68 5.98
N GLN A 182 -0.90 11.13 5.30
CA GLN A 182 -0.88 12.47 4.71
C GLN A 182 -0.05 12.60 3.42
N PRO A 183 1.25 12.25 3.38
CA PRO A 183 2.06 12.52 2.20
C PRO A 183 1.73 11.58 1.04
N ASP A 184 1.85 12.13 -0.15
CA ASP A 184 2.06 11.40 -1.39
C ASP A 184 3.55 11.05 -1.55
N TYR A 185 3.82 10.02 -2.36
CA TYR A 185 5.18 9.54 -2.62
C TYR A 185 5.46 9.45 -4.11
N HIS A 186 6.60 10.00 -4.51
CA HIS A 186 7.23 9.68 -5.78
C HIS A 186 8.11 8.44 -5.61
N PHE A 187 7.76 7.35 -6.29
CA PHE A 187 8.48 6.08 -6.21
C PHE A 187 9.29 5.82 -7.49
N TRP A 188 10.58 5.53 -7.33
CA TRP A 188 11.45 5.07 -8.42
C TRP A 188 12.53 4.13 -7.90
N ILE A 189 13.02 3.27 -8.79
CA ILE A 189 14.17 2.40 -8.53
C ILE A 189 15.30 2.84 -9.46
N ASN A 190 16.46 3.18 -8.89
CA ASN A 190 17.59 3.67 -9.66
C ASN A 190 17.97 2.69 -10.77
N ARG A 191 18.10 3.20 -11.99
CA ARG A 191 18.47 2.44 -13.20
C ARG A 191 17.50 1.31 -13.58
N HIS A 192 16.25 1.38 -13.14
CA HIS A 192 15.21 0.42 -13.54
C HIS A 192 14.03 1.15 -14.19
N ARG A 193 13.46 0.54 -15.23
CA ARG A 193 12.18 0.96 -15.83
C ARG A 193 11.08 0.08 -15.27
N MET A 194 9.95 0.69 -14.95
CA MET A 194 8.76 -0.01 -14.46
C MET A 194 7.66 0.03 -15.52
N THR A 195 6.86 -1.02 -15.56
CA THR A 195 5.66 -1.10 -16.40
C THR A 195 4.45 -1.22 -15.49
N VAL A 196 3.55 -0.25 -15.55
CA VAL A 196 2.31 -0.27 -14.78
C VAL A 196 1.34 -1.23 -15.48
N ILE A 197 0.91 -2.27 -14.76
CA ILE A 197 -0.05 -3.27 -15.25
C ILE A 197 -1.36 -3.29 -14.45
N LYS A 198 -1.43 -2.53 -13.35
CA LYS A 198 -2.62 -2.37 -12.50
C LYS A 198 -2.53 -1.03 -11.76
N ALA A 199 -3.65 -0.33 -11.66
CA ALA A 199 -3.85 0.81 -10.77
C ALA A 199 -5.03 0.48 -9.86
N ASP A 200 -4.86 0.63 -8.56
CA ASP A 200 -5.78 0.16 -7.53
C ASP A 200 -6.06 -1.35 -7.70
N SER A 201 -7.30 -1.71 -8.03
CA SER A 201 -7.71 -3.07 -8.37
C SER A 201 -8.09 -3.24 -9.85
N ILE A 202 -7.81 -2.25 -10.69
CA ILE A 202 -8.29 -2.17 -12.08
C ILE A 202 -7.12 -2.31 -13.06
N LEU A 203 -7.33 -3.12 -14.11
CA LEU A 203 -6.38 -3.23 -15.21
C LEU A 203 -6.39 -1.94 -16.06
N PRO A 204 -5.23 -1.41 -16.49
CA PRO A 204 -5.16 -0.26 -17.36
C PRO A 204 -5.94 -0.51 -18.66
N SER A 205 -6.55 0.54 -19.21
CA SER A 205 -7.22 0.42 -20.51
C SER A 205 -6.24 -0.05 -21.58
N ALA A 206 -6.67 -1.03 -22.39
CA ALA A 206 -5.87 -1.62 -23.44
C ALA A 206 -5.29 -0.53 -24.36
N GLY A 207 -3.96 -0.50 -24.52
CA GLY A 207 -3.26 0.43 -25.41
C GLY A 207 -2.51 1.58 -24.72
N ARG A 208 -2.57 1.72 -23.39
CA ARG A 208 -1.69 2.63 -22.65
C ARG A 208 -0.76 1.85 -21.73
N ASN A 209 0.39 1.41 -22.28
CA ASN A 209 1.58 1.19 -21.45
C ASN A 209 2.00 2.56 -20.90
N GLN A 210 1.31 2.96 -19.85
CA GLN A 210 1.47 4.25 -19.25
C GLN A 210 2.72 4.17 -18.38
N ILE A 211 3.84 4.70 -18.88
CA ILE A 211 4.97 5.11 -18.03
C ILE A 211 4.46 6.36 -17.30
N VAL A 212 3.65 6.16 -16.27
CA VAL A 212 3.14 7.28 -15.45
C VAL A 212 4.06 7.38 -14.25
N PRO A 213 4.78 8.50 -14.09
CA PRO A 213 5.62 8.74 -12.91
C PRO A 213 4.81 9.09 -11.65
N TYR A 214 3.49 9.07 -11.72
CA TYR A 214 2.61 9.73 -10.75
C TYR A 214 1.36 8.87 -10.47
N LEU A 215 1.42 8.07 -9.41
CA LEU A 215 0.23 7.68 -8.65
C LEU A 215 0.11 8.72 -7.53
N CYS A 216 -0.55 9.85 -7.81
CA CYS A 216 -0.94 10.80 -6.78
C CYS A 216 -2.23 10.27 -6.14
N TRP A 217 -2.22 10.15 -4.82
CA TRP A 217 -3.42 10.10 -3.97
C TRP A 217 -3.52 11.43 -3.24
#